data_AF-A0A3A9BI46-F1
#
_entry.id   AF-A0A3A9BI46-F1
#
_cell.length_a   1.000
_cell.length_b   1.000
_cell.length_c   1.000
_cell.angle_alpha   90.00
_cell.angle_beta   90.00
_cell.angle_gamma   90.00
#
_symmetry.space_group_name_H-M   'P 1'
#
loop_
_entity.id
_entity.type
_entity.pdbx_description
1 polymer ?
#
loop_
_entity_poly.entity_id
_entity_poly.type
_entity_poly.pdbx_seq_one_letter_code
_entity_poly.pdbx_strand_id
1 'polypeptide(L)'
;MSETIIRISDDGRVIVERDSGGVKSFKQIAPDTLVKCIDKSMVRGAVRTGLLPKGCVSVSIYDDGSRDAVLLYTEGRADISYFGTEYKNFPLPYLVFGFRLSKEGRVSACRLGVVENSGRLKPDTKMYYYPLSNVSGFHLCTGNNTFPKCESLHTLASLPYYIMAMPNNNDHFNHSLNKPKLEMRDLLELLKDKETAFYYSDVLIPSGRVLNDFIEGRSG
;
A
#
# COMPACT_ATOMS: atom_id res chain seq x y z
N MET A 1 -9.45 33.50 -37.74
CA MET A 1 -9.50 32.46 -36.69
C MET A 1 -8.35 31.51 -36.99
N SER A 2 -7.44 31.27 -36.06
CA SER A 2 -6.35 30.31 -36.28
C SER A 2 -6.85 28.91 -35.96
N GLU A 3 -6.84 28.01 -36.93
CA GLU A 3 -7.27 26.63 -36.76
C GLU A 3 -6.06 25.70 -36.77
N THR A 4 -6.06 24.68 -35.91
CA THR A 4 -5.08 23.59 -35.93
C THR A 4 -5.83 22.27 -36.11
N ILE A 5 -5.51 21.55 -37.19
CA ILE A 5 -6.12 20.26 -37.53
C ILE A 5 -5.04 19.19 -37.35
N ILE A 6 -5.37 18.13 -36.61
CA ILE A 6 -4.52 16.94 -36.48
C ILE A 6 -5.14 15.81 -37.28
N ARG A 7 -4.42 15.32 -38.28
CA ARG A 7 -4.85 14.20 -39.12
C ARG A 7 -4.05 12.96 -38.74
N ILE A 8 -4.76 11.88 -38.41
CA ILE A 8 -4.18 10.57 -38.14
C ILE A 8 -4.64 9.66 -39.29
N SER A 9 -3.68 9.09 -40.01
CA SER A 9 -3.93 8.18 -41.13
C SER A 9 -4.05 6.73 -40.65
N ASP A 10 -4.64 5.85 -41.45
CA ASP A 10 -4.81 4.42 -41.11
C ASP A 10 -3.48 3.69 -40.85
N ASP A 11 -2.38 4.19 -41.43
CA ASP A 11 -1.01 3.68 -41.22
C ASP A 11 -0.30 4.30 -40.00
N GLY A 12 -1.01 5.08 -39.19
CA GLY A 12 -0.50 5.72 -37.98
C GLY A 12 0.29 7.01 -38.22
N ARG A 13 0.41 7.51 -39.46
CA ARG A 13 1.04 8.82 -39.70
C ARG A 13 0.22 9.97 -39.11
N VAL A 14 0.91 10.88 -38.42
CA VAL A 14 0.30 12.07 -37.82
C VAL A 14 0.77 13.33 -38.54
N ILE A 15 -0.18 14.13 -39.03
CA ILE A 15 0.06 15.42 -39.69
C ILE A 15 -0.64 16.52 -38.90
N VAL A 16 0.10 17.57 -38.56
CA VAL A 16 -0.43 18.79 -37.94
C VAL A 16 -0.51 19.87 -39.01
N GLU A 17 -1.74 20.32 -39.29
CA GLU A 17 -2.06 21.41 -40.23
C GLU A 17 -2.42 22.66 -39.40
N ARG A 18 -1.85 23.82 -39.76
CA ARG A 18 -2.14 25.11 -39.13
C ARG A 18 -2.55 26.11 -40.19
N ASP A 19 -3.72 26.71 -40.03
CA ASP A 19 -4.20 27.83 -40.84
C ASP A 19 -3.97 29.15 -40.09
N SER A 20 -3.24 30.05 -40.72
CA SER A 20 -3.01 31.41 -40.22
C SER A 20 -3.35 32.42 -41.30
N GLY A 21 -4.65 32.73 -41.41
CA GLY A 21 -5.14 33.76 -42.33
C GLY A 21 -5.09 33.36 -43.79
N GLY A 22 -5.39 32.09 -44.11
CA GLY A 22 -5.44 31.55 -45.47
C GLY A 22 -4.13 30.92 -45.95
N VAL A 23 -3.05 31.04 -45.18
CA VAL A 23 -1.81 30.29 -45.40
C VAL A 23 -1.84 29.01 -44.58
N LYS A 24 -1.84 27.87 -45.26
CA LYS A 24 -1.80 26.53 -44.65
C LYS A 24 -0.36 26.03 -44.54
N SER A 25 0.02 25.63 -43.33
CA SER A 25 1.29 24.97 -43.06
C SER A 25 1.03 23.55 -42.55
N PHE A 26 1.87 22.59 -42.95
CA PHE A 26 1.75 21.19 -42.54
C PHE A 26 3.08 20.67 -42.02
N LYS A 27 3.02 19.87 -40.95
CA LYS A 27 4.18 19.18 -40.38
C LYS A 27 3.80 17.75 -40.02
N GLN A 28 4.54 16.78 -40.56
CA GLN A 28 4.46 15.40 -40.09
C GLN A 28 5.22 15.28 -38.76
N ILE A 29 4.59 14.63 -37.77
CA ILE A 29 5.21 14.34 -36.47
C ILE A 29 5.16 12.83 -36.21
N ALA A 30 6.07 12.34 -35.36
CA ALA A 30 5.98 10.98 -34.86
C ALA A 30 4.76 10.85 -33.93
N PRO A 31 4.03 9.71 -33.92
CA PRO A 31 2.91 9.47 -33.00
C PRO A 31 3.24 9.76 -31.53
N ASP A 32 4.43 9.33 -31.07
CA ASP A 32 4.91 9.60 -29.71
C ASP A 32 5.03 11.09 -29.39
N THR A 33 5.25 11.94 -30.40
CA THR A 33 5.30 13.39 -30.21
C THR A 33 3.90 13.93 -29.91
N LEU A 34 2.87 13.43 -30.60
CA LEU A 34 1.49 13.81 -30.34
C LEU A 34 1.06 13.41 -28.93
N VAL A 35 1.34 12.16 -28.54
CA VAL A 35 1.02 11.65 -27.20
C VAL A 35 1.71 12.50 -26.13
N LYS A 36 3.03 12.75 -26.26
CA LYS A 36 3.78 13.63 -25.35
C LYS A 36 3.21 15.06 -25.29
N CYS A 37 2.73 15.60 -26.41
CA CYS A 37 2.12 16.92 -26.44
C CYS A 37 0.78 16.94 -25.68
N ILE A 38 -0.06 15.93 -25.87
CA ILE A 38 -1.33 15.79 -25.15
C ILE A 38 -1.05 15.60 -23.65
N ASP A 39 -0.14 14.70 -23.27
CA ASP A 39 0.26 14.46 -21.88
C ASP A 39 0.79 15.73 -21.20
N LYS A 40 1.63 16.51 -21.89
CA LYS A 40 2.13 17.80 -21.38
C LYS A 40 1.06 18.88 -21.31
N SER A 41 0.05 18.82 -22.19
CA SER A 41 -1.08 19.76 -22.17
C SER A 41 -2.08 19.46 -21.07
N MET A 42 -2.09 18.23 -20.55
CA MET A 42 -2.78 17.90 -19.31
C MET A 42 -2.01 18.52 -18.14
N VAL A 43 -2.26 19.81 -17.89
CA VAL A 43 -1.84 20.46 -16.66
C VAL A 43 -2.61 19.82 -15.51
N ARG A 44 -2.09 18.72 -14.96
CA ARG A 44 -2.51 18.23 -13.66
C ARG A 44 -1.99 19.26 -12.66
N GLY A 45 -2.88 20.09 -12.12
CA GLY A 45 -2.55 20.98 -11.01
C GLY A 45 -1.93 20.17 -9.86
N ALA A 46 -1.18 20.83 -8.98
CA ALA A 46 -0.58 20.16 -7.84
C ALA A 46 -1.65 19.41 -7.02
N VAL A 47 -1.49 18.10 -6.87
CA VAL A 47 -2.34 17.30 -5.98
C VAL A 47 -1.86 17.54 -4.55
N ARG A 48 -2.69 18.21 -3.76
CA ARG A 48 -2.40 18.47 -2.34
C ARG A 48 -3.10 17.42 -1.49
N THR A 49 -2.32 16.62 -0.77
CA THR A 49 -2.81 15.56 0.12
C THR A 49 -3.34 16.09 1.45
N GLY A 50 -2.96 17.30 1.83
CA GLY A 50 -3.08 17.76 3.22
C GLY A 50 -2.04 17.08 4.12
N LEU A 51 -2.30 17.06 5.42
CA LEU A 51 -1.44 16.40 6.40
C LEU A 51 -1.42 14.88 6.16
N LEU A 52 -0.21 14.32 6.12
CA LEU A 52 0.00 12.89 6.06
C LEU A 52 -0.05 12.29 7.48
N PRO A 53 -0.56 11.06 7.63
CA PRO A 53 -0.59 10.37 8.92
C PRO A 53 0.83 10.06 9.41
N LYS A 54 0.99 9.88 10.72
CA LYS A 54 2.23 9.39 11.33
C LYS A 54 2.66 8.09 10.64
N GLY A 55 3.95 7.99 10.31
CA GLY A 55 4.51 6.80 9.68
C GLY A 55 4.16 6.64 8.19
N CYS A 56 3.57 7.64 7.53
CA CYS A 56 3.28 7.53 6.10
C CYS A 56 4.55 7.30 5.27
N VAL A 57 4.57 6.19 4.54
CA VAL A 57 5.66 5.77 3.64
C VAL A 57 5.34 6.14 2.20
N SER A 58 4.10 5.94 1.76
CA SER A 58 3.67 6.21 0.38
C SER A 58 2.19 6.54 0.33
N VAL A 59 1.82 7.40 -0.63
CA VAL A 59 0.43 7.70 -1.01
C VAL A 59 0.33 7.72 -2.52
N SER A 60 -0.64 6.97 -3.05
CA SER A 60 -1.02 7.00 -4.46
C SER A 60 -2.42 7.58 -4.62
N ILE A 61 -2.60 8.42 -5.64
CA ILE A 61 -3.82 9.15 -5.94
C ILE A 61 -4.22 8.83 -7.37
N TYR A 62 -5.34 8.14 -7.53
CA TYR A 62 -5.85 7.73 -8.84
C TYR A 62 -6.85 8.73 -9.40
N ASP A 63 -7.05 8.67 -10.72
CA ASP A 63 -7.92 9.59 -11.47
C ASP A 63 -9.40 9.47 -11.07
N ASP A 64 -9.83 8.29 -10.61
CA ASP A 64 -11.18 8.06 -10.06
C ASP A 64 -11.40 8.63 -8.65
N GLY A 65 -10.35 9.21 -8.05
CA GLY A 65 -10.36 9.73 -6.69
C GLY A 65 -10.03 8.71 -5.61
N SER A 66 -9.88 7.43 -5.94
CA SER A 66 -9.40 6.42 -4.99
C SER A 66 -7.96 6.69 -4.57
N ARG A 67 -7.57 6.11 -3.43
CA ARG A 67 -6.27 6.35 -2.79
C ARG A 67 -5.70 5.04 -2.28
N ASP A 68 -4.40 4.87 -2.41
CA ASP A 68 -3.65 3.89 -1.62
C ASP A 68 -2.73 4.62 -0.65
N ALA A 69 -2.66 4.17 0.59
CA ALA A 69 -1.76 4.72 1.60
C ALA A 69 -1.01 3.59 2.31
N VAL A 70 0.30 3.76 2.49
CA VAL A 70 1.16 2.81 3.17
C VAL A 70 1.74 3.46 4.42
N LEU A 71 1.53 2.85 5.58
CA LEU A 71 1.94 3.35 6.88
C LEU A 71 2.91 2.38 7.56
N LEU A 72 4.04 2.90 8.02
CA LEU A 72 4.96 2.23 8.92
C LEU A 72 4.44 2.31 10.35
N TYR A 73 4.39 1.16 11.02
CA TYR A 73 3.97 1.00 12.40
C TYR A 73 5.09 0.35 13.22
N THR A 74 5.77 1.16 14.04
CA THR A 74 6.98 0.79 14.79
C THR A 74 6.80 0.86 16.31
N GLU A 75 5.55 0.83 16.79
CA GLU A 75 5.26 0.86 18.23
C GLU A 75 5.88 -0.35 18.96
N GLY A 76 6.14 -1.44 18.23
CA GLY A 76 6.88 -2.60 18.71
C GLY A 76 6.13 -3.46 19.74
N ARG A 77 5.02 -2.96 20.30
CA ARG A 77 4.13 -3.70 21.20
C ARG A 77 2.67 -3.24 21.01
N ALA A 78 1.73 -4.14 21.24
CA ALA A 78 0.30 -3.83 21.35
C ALA A 78 -0.42 -4.87 22.21
N ASP A 79 -1.58 -4.53 22.76
CA ASP A 79 -2.47 -5.54 23.34
C ASP A 79 -3.11 -6.35 22.21
N ILE A 80 -3.06 -7.69 22.30
CA ILE A 80 -3.74 -8.58 21.35
C ILE A 80 -4.62 -9.57 22.09
N SER A 81 -5.69 -10.04 21.45
CA SER A 81 -6.54 -11.11 22.01
C SER A 81 -6.66 -12.28 21.04
N TYR A 82 -6.78 -13.50 21.57
CA TYR A 82 -6.93 -14.74 20.80
C TYR A 82 -7.78 -15.76 21.57
N PHE A 83 -8.97 -16.09 21.03
CA PHE A 83 -10.02 -16.91 21.68
C PHE A 83 -10.22 -16.61 23.18
N GLY A 84 -10.49 -15.34 23.51
CA GLY A 84 -10.80 -14.90 24.88
C GLY A 84 -9.58 -14.76 25.81
N THR A 85 -8.38 -15.15 25.38
CA THR A 85 -7.13 -14.84 26.10
C THR A 85 -6.61 -13.48 25.63
N GLU A 86 -6.32 -12.60 26.58
CA GLU A 86 -5.68 -11.31 26.33
C GLU A 86 -4.17 -11.41 26.61
N TYR A 87 -3.36 -10.94 25.66
CA TYR A 87 -1.92 -10.78 25.80
C TYR A 87 -1.62 -9.29 25.84
N LYS A 88 -1.40 -8.78 27.06
CA LYS A 88 -1.11 -7.37 27.27
C LYS A 88 0.31 -7.03 26.85
N ASN A 89 0.47 -5.86 26.27
CA ASN A 89 1.75 -5.32 25.83
C ASN A 89 2.52 -6.37 25.02
N PHE A 90 1.88 -7.10 24.12
CA PHE A 90 2.48 -8.19 23.36
C PHE A 90 3.51 -7.65 22.36
N PRO A 91 4.71 -8.26 22.24
CA PRO A 91 5.74 -7.76 21.34
C PRO A 91 5.33 -7.95 19.87
N LEU A 92 5.74 -7.03 19.03
CA LEU A 92 5.48 -7.02 17.59
C LEU A 92 6.76 -6.73 16.82
N PRO A 93 6.89 -7.26 15.58
CA PRO A 93 7.90 -6.79 14.65
C PRO A 93 7.51 -5.41 14.09
N TYR A 94 8.34 -4.84 13.23
CA TYR A 94 7.99 -3.60 12.54
C TYR A 94 7.03 -3.91 11.40
N LEU A 95 5.85 -3.33 11.50
CA LEU A 95 4.74 -3.61 10.61
C LEU A 95 4.61 -2.51 9.56
N VAL A 96 4.12 -2.89 8.39
CA VAL A 96 3.67 -1.95 7.37
C VAL A 96 2.21 -2.27 7.04
N PHE A 97 1.36 -1.25 7.13
CA PHE A 97 -0.05 -1.34 6.78
C PHE A 97 -0.29 -0.67 5.43
N GLY A 98 -1.06 -1.32 4.56
CA GLY A 98 -1.53 -0.76 3.30
C GLY A 98 -3.05 -0.61 3.32
N PHE A 99 -3.56 0.57 2.99
CA PHE A 99 -4.99 0.85 2.95
C PHE A 99 -5.40 1.31 1.56
N ARG A 100 -6.44 0.69 1.00
CA ARG A 100 -7.11 1.18 -0.20
C ARG A 100 -8.39 1.89 0.16
N LEU A 101 -8.52 3.14 -0.25
CA LEU A 101 -9.66 4.00 0.03
C LEU A 101 -10.43 4.35 -1.23
N SER A 102 -11.76 4.38 -1.15
CA SER A 102 -12.61 4.99 -2.17
C SER A 102 -12.43 6.51 -2.19
N LYS A 103 -12.97 7.17 -3.22
CA LYS A 103 -13.03 8.64 -3.31
C LYS A 103 -13.72 9.28 -2.09
N GLU A 104 -14.68 8.59 -1.51
CA GLU A 104 -15.42 9.03 -0.31
C GLU A 104 -14.68 8.70 0.99
N GLY A 105 -13.48 8.12 0.94
CA GLY A 105 -12.69 7.78 2.12
C GLY A 105 -13.12 6.47 2.82
N ARG A 106 -13.84 5.58 2.13
CA ARG A 106 -14.15 4.25 2.67
C ARG A 106 -12.98 3.29 2.46
N VAL A 107 -12.54 2.62 3.51
CA VAL A 107 -11.53 1.57 3.42
C VAL A 107 -12.15 0.34 2.75
N SER A 108 -11.55 -0.10 1.64
CA SER A 108 -12.01 -1.21 0.80
C SER A 108 -11.07 -2.42 0.83
N ALA A 109 -9.81 -2.20 1.17
CA ALA A 109 -8.84 -3.28 1.38
C ALA A 109 -7.80 -2.87 2.41
N CYS A 110 -7.40 -3.82 3.24
CA CYS A 110 -6.32 -3.71 4.19
C CYS A 110 -5.22 -4.70 3.83
N ARG A 111 -3.98 -4.29 4.04
CA ARG A 111 -2.79 -5.10 3.84
C ARG A 111 -1.87 -4.97 5.04
N LEU A 112 -1.20 -6.05 5.41
CA LEU A 112 -0.26 -6.10 6.51
C LEU A 112 0.98 -6.87 6.08
N GLY A 113 2.15 -6.27 6.27
CA GLY A 113 3.43 -6.92 6.06
C GLY A 113 4.39 -6.61 7.19
N VAL A 114 5.50 -7.36 7.23
CA VAL A 114 6.60 -7.13 8.16
C VAL A 114 7.82 -6.65 7.37
N VAL A 115 8.41 -5.54 7.81
CA VAL A 115 9.62 -4.97 7.19
C VAL A 115 10.85 -5.26 8.02
N GLU A 116 12.01 -5.33 7.38
CA GLU A 116 13.28 -5.45 8.09
C GLU A 116 13.52 -4.32 9.10
N ASN A 117 14.06 -4.67 10.26
CA ASN A 117 14.52 -3.71 11.26
C ASN A 117 15.92 -3.15 10.90
N SER A 118 15.99 -2.37 9.81
CA SER A 118 17.25 -1.77 9.31
C SER A 118 17.40 -0.28 9.63
N GLY A 119 16.52 0.29 10.45
CA GLY A 119 16.52 1.69 10.88
C GLY A 119 16.13 2.71 9.79
N ARG A 120 16.27 2.40 8.50
CA ARG A 120 15.84 3.24 7.39
C ARG A 120 15.23 2.42 6.26
N LEU A 121 13.95 2.68 5.96
CA LEU A 121 13.26 2.07 4.83
C LEU A 121 13.83 2.55 3.50
N LYS A 122 13.95 1.61 2.57
CA LYS A 122 14.33 1.78 1.18
C LYS A 122 13.34 0.98 0.30
N PRO A 123 13.22 1.30 -1.00
CA PRO A 123 12.37 0.53 -1.90
C PRO A 123 12.70 -0.98 -1.91
N ASP A 124 13.97 -1.33 -1.78
CA ASP A 124 14.49 -2.70 -1.72
C ASP A 124 14.54 -3.29 -0.30
N THR A 125 13.95 -2.63 0.70
CA THR A 125 13.87 -3.15 2.07
C THR A 125 13.16 -4.51 2.06
N LYS A 126 13.83 -5.51 2.60
CA LYS A 126 13.34 -6.88 2.66
C LYS A 126 12.06 -6.98 3.48
N MET A 127 11.14 -7.81 3.00
CA MET A 127 9.90 -8.12 3.71
C MET A 127 9.85 -9.57 4.17
N TYR A 128 9.00 -9.78 5.18
CA TYR A 128 8.75 -11.08 5.79
C TYR A 128 7.26 -11.36 5.80
N TYR A 129 6.89 -12.64 5.85
CA TYR A 129 5.53 -13.03 6.15
C TYR A 129 5.16 -12.58 7.56
N TYR A 130 3.94 -12.09 7.72
CA TYR A 130 3.38 -11.88 9.05
C TYR A 130 3.12 -13.25 9.69
N PRO A 131 3.69 -13.54 10.88
CA PRO A 131 3.71 -14.90 11.41
C PRO A 131 2.44 -15.28 12.18
N LEU A 132 1.52 -14.34 12.40
CA LEU A 132 0.25 -14.57 13.10
C LEU A 132 -0.90 -14.70 12.09
N SER A 133 -2.11 -14.93 12.60
CA SER A 133 -3.30 -15.14 11.79
C SER A 133 -3.80 -13.89 11.04
N ASN A 134 -4.87 -14.06 10.29
CA ASN A 134 -5.62 -13.05 9.54
C ASN A 134 -4.91 -12.46 8.31
N VAL A 135 -3.70 -12.91 7.98
CA VAL A 135 -2.96 -12.39 6.83
C VAL A 135 -2.60 -13.50 5.83
N SER A 136 -2.94 -13.31 4.57
CA SER A 136 -2.53 -14.19 3.46
C SER A 136 -1.90 -13.36 2.33
N GLY A 137 -0.63 -13.63 1.99
CA GLY A 137 0.05 -12.93 0.88
C GLY A 137 0.14 -11.41 1.02
N PHE A 138 0.03 -10.88 2.25
CA PHE A 138 -0.17 -9.49 2.66
C PHE A 138 -1.61 -8.99 2.75
N HIS A 139 -2.60 -9.68 2.20
CA HIS A 139 -4.00 -9.30 2.41
C HIS A 139 -4.39 -9.56 3.86
N LEU A 140 -4.86 -8.51 4.55
CA LEU A 140 -5.35 -8.61 5.91
C LEU A 140 -6.87 -8.79 5.88
N CYS A 141 -7.33 -9.93 6.38
CA CYS A 141 -8.74 -10.17 6.65
C CYS A 141 -9.13 -9.44 7.94
N THR A 142 -10.13 -8.56 7.83
CA THR A 142 -10.67 -7.79 8.97
C THR A 142 -12.09 -8.26 9.31
N GLY A 143 -12.53 -9.38 8.74
CA GLY A 143 -13.91 -9.88 8.83
C GLY A 143 -14.94 -8.88 8.33
N ASN A 144 -16.13 -8.90 8.94
CA ASN A 144 -17.22 -7.96 8.64
C ASN A 144 -17.11 -6.62 9.38
N ASN A 145 -15.95 -6.29 9.96
CA ASN A 145 -15.78 -5.04 10.67
C ASN A 145 -15.87 -3.85 9.71
N THR A 146 -16.72 -2.88 10.04
CA THR A 146 -16.83 -1.64 9.26
C THR A 146 -15.82 -0.64 9.79
N PHE A 147 -14.84 -0.28 8.96
CA PHE A 147 -13.90 0.77 9.29
C PHE A 147 -14.58 2.14 9.34
N PRO A 148 -14.12 3.04 10.22
CA PRO A 148 -14.57 4.43 10.19
C PRO A 148 -14.22 5.05 8.82
N LYS A 149 -15.09 5.93 8.34
CA LYS A 149 -14.82 6.70 7.13
C LYS A 149 -13.63 7.63 7.37
N CYS A 150 -12.62 7.56 6.51
CA CYS A 150 -11.43 8.39 6.59
C CYS A 150 -11.58 9.60 5.67
N GLU A 151 -12.07 10.72 6.22
CA GLU A 151 -12.29 11.95 5.45
C GLU A 151 -10.99 12.66 5.02
N SER A 152 -9.87 12.32 5.66
CA SER A 152 -8.54 12.77 5.27
C SER A 152 -7.51 11.67 5.49
N LEU A 153 -6.36 11.77 4.83
CA LEU A 153 -5.27 10.80 5.01
C LEU A 153 -4.72 10.81 6.45
N HIS A 154 -4.75 11.96 7.12
CA HIS A 154 -4.30 12.09 8.51
C HIS A 154 -5.03 11.14 9.46
N THR A 155 -6.33 10.88 9.25
CA THR A 155 -7.10 9.99 10.12
C THR A 155 -6.73 8.52 9.98
N LEU A 156 -5.99 8.14 8.94
CA LEU A 156 -5.50 6.76 8.77
C LEU A 156 -4.55 6.33 9.89
N ALA A 157 -3.94 7.28 10.61
CA ALA A 157 -3.03 6.98 11.70
C ALA A 157 -3.66 6.14 12.82
N SER A 158 -5.00 6.16 12.98
CA SER A 158 -5.69 5.36 13.99
C SER A 158 -5.99 3.92 13.55
N LEU A 159 -6.01 3.64 12.24
CA LEU A 159 -6.42 2.33 11.72
C LEU A 159 -5.48 1.19 12.13
N PRO A 160 -4.14 1.33 12.13
CA PRO A 160 -3.26 0.29 12.66
C PRO A 160 -3.61 -0.11 14.10
N TYR A 161 -3.86 0.86 14.99
CA TYR A 161 -4.22 0.58 16.38
C TYR A 161 -5.57 -0.11 16.49
N TYR A 162 -6.56 0.32 15.70
CA TYR A 162 -7.87 -0.32 15.66
C TYR A 162 -7.78 -1.78 15.18
N ILE A 163 -6.96 -2.05 14.16
CA ILE A 163 -6.71 -3.40 13.65
C ILE A 163 -6.02 -4.26 14.70
N MET A 164 -4.97 -3.74 15.36
CA MET A 164 -4.23 -4.52 16.34
C MET A 164 -5.10 -4.91 17.55
N ALA A 165 -6.08 -4.09 17.90
CA ALA A 165 -7.05 -4.36 18.95
C ALA A 165 -8.14 -5.38 18.56
N MET A 166 -8.25 -5.76 17.28
CA MET A 166 -9.23 -6.77 16.86
C MET A 166 -8.86 -8.16 17.41
N PRO A 167 -9.84 -8.96 17.84
CA PRO A 167 -9.58 -10.34 18.23
C PRO A 167 -9.01 -11.16 17.07
N ASN A 168 -7.89 -11.84 17.33
CA ASN A 168 -7.33 -12.82 16.43
C ASN A 168 -8.15 -14.12 16.51
N ASN A 169 -8.24 -14.83 15.38
CA ASN A 169 -8.75 -16.19 15.28
C ASN A 169 -7.73 -17.03 14.48
N ASN A 170 -8.15 -18.14 13.85
CA ASN A 170 -7.26 -18.98 13.04
C ASN A 170 -7.39 -18.76 11.52
N ASP A 171 -8.19 -17.78 11.08
CA ASP A 171 -8.36 -17.51 9.66
C ASP A 171 -7.02 -17.13 9.03
N HIS A 172 -6.71 -17.71 7.88
CA HIS A 172 -5.45 -17.52 7.17
C HIS A 172 -4.17 -17.84 7.97
N PHE A 173 -4.26 -18.41 9.17
CA PHE A 173 -3.08 -18.87 9.89
C PHE A 173 -2.43 -20.04 9.15
N ASN A 174 -1.10 -20.02 9.04
CA ASN A 174 -0.34 -21.13 8.50
C ASN A 174 0.96 -21.29 9.30
N HIS A 175 1.06 -22.40 10.04
CA HIS A 175 2.23 -22.73 10.85
C HIS A 175 3.52 -22.83 10.01
N SER A 176 3.43 -23.09 8.70
CA SER A 176 4.60 -23.11 7.81
C SER A 176 5.20 -21.72 7.55
N LEU A 177 4.53 -20.64 7.95
CA LEU A 177 4.99 -19.25 7.78
C LEU A 177 5.74 -18.70 9.01
N ASN A 178 5.99 -19.54 10.02
CA ASN A 178 6.92 -19.24 11.11
C ASN A 178 8.02 -20.31 11.18
N LYS A 179 9.28 -19.89 11.41
CA LYS A 179 10.45 -20.78 11.49
C LYS A 179 10.28 -21.93 12.52
N PRO A 180 9.71 -21.70 13.72
CA PRO A 180 9.47 -22.77 14.69
C PRO A 180 8.42 -23.81 14.27
N LYS A 181 7.63 -23.52 13.23
CA LYS A 181 6.49 -24.31 12.77
C LYS A 181 5.44 -24.58 13.86
N LEU A 182 5.30 -23.64 14.79
CA LEU A 182 4.35 -23.72 15.90
C LEU A 182 2.95 -23.32 15.45
N GLU A 183 1.96 -23.93 16.08
CA GLU A 183 0.57 -23.52 15.99
C GLU A 183 0.34 -22.16 16.67
N MET A 184 -0.75 -21.48 16.32
CA MET A 184 -0.99 -20.08 16.71
C MET A 184 -0.89 -19.86 18.22
N ARG A 185 -1.49 -20.73 19.04
CA ARG A 185 -1.44 -20.62 20.50
C ARG A 185 -0.02 -20.72 21.03
N ASP A 186 0.71 -21.75 20.61
CA ASP A 186 2.07 -22.01 21.09
C ASP A 186 3.04 -20.93 20.64
N LEU A 187 2.82 -20.37 19.44
CA LEU A 187 3.58 -19.23 18.93
C LEU A 187 3.35 -17.98 19.79
N LEU A 188 2.11 -17.68 20.19
CA LEU A 188 1.81 -16.58 21.11
C LEU A 188 2.46 -16.78 22.48
N GLU A 189 2.37 -17.99 23.04
CA GLU A 189 3.01 -18.32 24.32
C GLU A 189 4.55 -18.20 24.26
N LEU A 190 5.15 -18.58 23.13
CA LEU A 190 6.58 -18.39 22.91
C LEU A 190 6.97 -16.90 22.87
N LEU A 191 6.13 -16.06 22.26
CA LEU A 191 6.44 -14.67 21.94
C LEU A 191 6.14 -13.69 23.07
N LYS A 192 5.15 -13.95 23.92
CA LYS A 192 4.60 -12.96 24.87
C LYS A 192 5.65 -12.24 25.75
N ASP A 193 6.74 -12.94 26.11
CA ASP A 193 7.81 -12.44 26.99
C ASP A 193 9.11 -12.13 26.22
N LYS A 194 9.04 -11.94 24.90
CA LYS A 194 10.20 -11.68 24.04
C LYS A 194 10.34 -10.22 23.66
N GLU A 195 11.53 -9.89 23.17
CA GLU A 195 11.82 -8.61 22.53
C GLU A 195 11.54 -8.67 21.02
N THR A 196 11.26 -7.51 20.41
CA THR A 196 11.03 -7.37 18.96
C THR A 196 12.14 -8.02 18.11
N ALA A 197 13.40 -8.01 18.57
CA ALA A 197 14.52 -8.62 17.86
C ALA A 197 14.36 -10.13 17.64
N PHE A 198 13.69 -10.83 18.56
CA PHE A 198 13.48 -12.29 18.50
C PHE A 198 12.68 -12.72 17.26
N TYR A 199 11.78 -11.84 16.76
CA TYR A 199 11.07 -12.10 15.52
C TYR A 199 12.04 -12.32 14.36
N TYR A 200 13.04 -11.46 14.20
CA TYR A 200 13.93 -11.49 13.04
C TYR A 200 14.91 -12.65 13.09
N SER A 201 15.43 -12.98 14.28
CA SER A 201 16.34 -14.11 14.47
C SER A 201 15.63 -15.45 14.34
N ASP A 202 14.49 -15.64 15.01
CA ASP A 202 13.97 -16.97 15.31
C ASP A 202 12.57 -17.27 14.74
N VAL A 203 11.82 -16.27 14.27
CA VAL A 203 10.41 -16.46 13.87
C VAL A 203 10.18 -16.22 12.38
N LEU A 204 10.62 -15.07 11.88
CA LEU A 204 10.22 -14.54 10.58
C LEU A 204 10.86 -15.31 9.42
N ILE A 205 10.02 -15.63 8.43
CA ILE A 205 10.43 -16.21 7.15
C ILE A 205 10.41 -15.10 6.08
N PRO A 206 11.49 -14.89 5.31
CA PRO A 206 11.50 -13.96 4.19
C PRO A 206 10.39 -14.26 3.19
N SER A 207 9.68 -13.23 2.73
CA SER A 207 8.60 -13.40 1.73
C SER A 207 9.12 -13.47 0.28
N GLY A 208 10.40 -13.21 0.07
CA GLY A 208 10.98 -13.02 -1.26
C GLY A 208 10.59 -11.69 -1.93
N ARG A 209 9.84 -10.83 -1.22
CA ARG A 209 9.39 -9.51 -1.69
C ARG A 209 10.20 -8.38 -1.02
N VAL A 210 10.15 -7.21 -1.65
CA VAL A 210 10.67 -5.96 -1.08
C VAL A 210 9.54 -4.96 -0.84
N LEU A 211 9.82 -3.91 -0.06
CA LEU A 211 8.85 -2.87 0.30
C LEU A 211 8.17 -2.24 -0.92
N ASN A 212 8.89 -2.07 -2.03
CA ASN A 212 8.30 -1.52 -3.25
C ASN A 212 7.22 -2.43 -3.86
N ASP A 213 7.38 -3.76 -3.79
CA ASP A 213 6.34 -4.70 -4.24
C ASP A 213 5.06 -4.53 -3.42
N PHE A 214 5.21 -4.31 -2.10
CA PHE A 214 4.10 -4.02 -1.21
C PHE A 214 3.48 -2.66 -1.52
N ILE A 215 4.26 -1.61 -1.75
CA ILE A 215 3.71 -0.29 -2.11
C ILE A 215 2.86 -0.38 -3.39
N GLU A 216 3.35 -1.09 -4.40
CA GLU A 216 2.68 -1.24 -5.69
C GLU A 216 1.49 -2.21 -5.68
N GLY A 217 1.21 -2.88 -4.55
CA GLY A 217 0.06 -3.77 -4.43
C GLY A 217 0.18 -5.08 -5.19
N ARG A 218 1.40 -5.49 -5.56
CA ARG A 218 1.65 -6.77 -6.23
C ARG A 218 1.38 -7.92 -5.25
N SER A 219 0.18 -8.50 -5.33
CA SER A 219 -0.16 -9.72 -4.58
C SER A 219 0.51 -10.91 -5.23
N GLY A 220 1.03 -11.84 -4.42
CA GLY A 220 1.43 -13.18 -4.89
C GLY A 220 0.24 -14.12 -4.89
#